data_AF-A0A841CRW1-F1
#
_entry.id   AF-A0A841CRW1-F1
#
_cell.length_a   1.000
_cell.length_b   1.000
_cell.length_c   1.000
_cell.angle_alpha   90.00
_cell.angle_beta   90.00
_cell.angle_gamma   90.00
#
_symmetry.space_group_name_H-M   'P 1'
#
loop_
_entity.id
_entity.type
_entity.pdbx_description
1 polymer ?
#
loop_
_entity_poly.entity_id
_entity_poly.type
_entity_poly.pdbx_seq_one_letter_code
_entity_poly.pdbx_strand_id
1 'polypeptide(L)'
;MDHAQDALTALTGDAKPPPVLNAPRPAQPPHRPFEQQPPAPHTDRRAEPNEPPVIPPEQIEQLRRGLPPPIAPGERGRKTHGRWITPHGNAEPIVSGKDDDSDAADTMLKNMGMRAASAKTADVEIKLAAHMVREGIQHATVVITTCVRRSFRLRHSRAYPAATRVYAHRARRERRR
;
A
#
# COMPACT_ATOMS: atom_id res chain seq x y z
N MET A 1 6.27 60.45 0.67
CA MET A 1 6.38 59.37 1.68
C MET A 1 6.74 58.10 0.92
N ASP A 2 7.86 57.51 1.34
CA ASP A 2 8.29 56.13 1.10
C ASP A 2 8.75 55.69 -0.31
N HIS A 3 9.90 56.24 -0.70
CA HIS A 3 10.96 55.47 -1.35
C HIS A 3 11.69 54.65 -0.29
N ALA A 4 11.68 53.31 -0.37
CA ALA A 4 12.76 52.40 0.07
C ALA A 4 12.24 50.97 0.37
N GLN A 5 12.04 50.12 -0.65
CA GLN A 5 12.06 48.66 -0.47
C GLN A 5 12.72 47.89 -1.64
N ASP A 6 13.63 48.54 -2.38
CA ASP A 6 14.54 47.88 -3.31
C ASP A 6 15.95 47.83 -2.71
N ALA A 7 16.25 46.80 -1.90
CA ALA A 7 17.61 46.32 -1.63
C ALA A 7 17.62 45.22 -0.55
N LEU A 8 17.36 43.97 -0.93
CA LEU A 8 17.84 42.79 -0.19
C LEU A 8 17.71 41.52 -1.05
N THR A 9 18.42 41.49 -2.17
CA THR A 9 18.61 40.27 -2.97
C THR A 9 20.04 40.24 -3.48
N ALA A 10 20.98 40.08 -2.56
CA ALA A 10 22.35 39.72 -2.88
C ALA A 10 22.90 38.92 -1.70
N LEU A 11 23.66 37.87 -2.00
CA LEU A 11 24.38 36.96 -1.08
C LEU A 11 23.65 35.69 -0.65
N THR A 12 23.21 34.86 -1.60
CA THR A 12 23.28 33.40 -1.41
C THR A 12 24.34 32.87 -2.36
N GLY A 13 25.58 32.85 -1.87
CA GLY A 13 26.72 32.31 -2.60
C GLY A 13 26.55 30.82 -2.84
N ASP A 14 26.67 30.44 -4.11
CA ASP A 14 26.79 29.08 -4.61
C ASP A 14 28.15 28.52 -4.20
N ALA A 15 28.26 28.04 -2.95
CA ALA A 15 29.46 27.41 -2.45
C ALA A 15 29.52 25.96 -2.99
N LYS A 16 30.15 25.80 -4.16
CA LYS A 16 30.54 24.50 -4.70
C LYS A 16 31.34 23.73 -3.64
N PRO A 17 30.84 22.58 -3.14
CA PRO A 17 31.57 21.81 -2.13
C PRO A 17 32.91 21.34 -2.71
N PRO A 18 33.99 21.35 -1.92
CA PRO A 18 35.29 20.87 -2.37
C PRO A 18 35.22 19.37 -2.72
N PRO A 19 36.03 18.90 -3.69
CA PRO A 19 36.17 17.48 -3.97
C PRO A 19 36.70 16.76 -2.71
N VAL A 20 35.90 15.84 -2.18
CA VAL A 20 36.28 15.01 -1.05
C VAL A 20 37.42 14.08 -1.51
N LEU A 21 38.63 14.33 -1.01
CA LEU A 21 39.78 13.45 -1.19
C LEU A 21 39.45 12.08 -0.59
N ASN A 22 39.33 11.07 -1.46
CA ASN A 22 39.19 9.67 -1.07
C ASN A 22 40.39 9.26 -0.21
N ALA A 23 40.17 9.10 1.09
CA ALA A 23 41.13 8.46 1.98
C ALA A 23 41.31 6.98 1.55
N PRO A 24 42.54 6.45 1.54
CA PRO A 24 42.79 5.06 1.25
C PRO A 24 42.07 4.17 2.27
N ARG A 25 41.20 3.30 1.75
CA ARG A 25 40.46 2.30 2.52
C ARG A 25 41.47 1.40 3.24
N PRO A 26 41.36 1.18 4.58
CA PRO A 26 42.19 0.20 5.25
C PRO A 26 41.97 -1.17 4.60
N ALA A 27 43.08 -1.88 4.35
CA ALA A 27 43.10 -3.18 3.72
C ALA A 27 42.14 -4.14 4.44
N GLN A 28 41.17 -4.68 3.70
CA GLN A 28 40.33 -5.76 4.20
C GLN A 28 41.24 -6.97 4.50
N PRO A 29 41.12 -7.59 5.68
CA PRO A 29 41.79 -8.85 5.96
C PRO A 29 41.33 -9.92 4.95
N PRO A 30 42.19 -10.88 4.58
CA PRO A 30 41.87 -11.91 3.60
C PRO A 30 40.59 -12.63 4.00
N HIS A 31 39.64 -12.68 3.07
CA HIS A 31 38.41 -13.45 3.20
C HIS A 31 38.78 -14.88 3.58
N ARG A 32 38.43 -15.30 4.80
CA ARG A 32 38.37 -16.72 5.11
C ARG A 32 37.43 -17.36 4.08
N PRO A 33 37.81 -18.48 3.45
CA PRO A 33 36.84 -19.33 2.76
C PRO A 33 35.71 -19.56 3.75
N PHE A 34 34.48 -19.21 3.38
CA PHE A 34 33.32 -19.59 4.15
C PHE A 34 33.34 -21.12 4.23
N GLU A 35 33.84 -21.65 5.35
CA GLU A 35 33.50 -22.99 5.79
C GLU A 35 31.99 -23.06 5.69
N GLN A 36 31.54 -23.94 4.80
CA GLN A 36 30.13 -24.20 4.55
C GLN A 36 29.55 -24.72 5.85
N GLN A 37 29.09 -23.81 6.69
CA GLN A 37 28.30 -24.14 7.85
C GLN A 37 27.12 -24.97 7.32
N PRO A 38 27.01 -26.25 7.70
CA PRO A 38 25.89 -27.07 7.25
C PRO A 38 24.61 -26.29 7.57
N PRO A 39 23.64 -26.22 6.63
CA PRO A 39 22.43 -25.46 6.85
C PRO A 39 21.82 -25.97 8.15
N ALA A 40 21.80 -25.11 9.17
CA ALA A 40 21.03 -25.39 10.36
C ALA A 40 19.63 -25.79 9.88
N PRO A 41 19.03 -26.88 10.42
CA PRO A 41 17.66 -27.20 10.09
C PRO A 41 16.86 -25.93 10.33
N HIS A 42 16.35 -25.35 9.24
CA HIS A 42 15.37 -24.31 9.32
C HIS A 42 14.23 -24.98 10.08
N THR A 43 14.14 -24.72 11.39
CA THR A 43 12.93 -25.00 12.14
C THR A 43 11.82 -24.47 11.26
N ASP A 44 11.02 -25.40 10.73
CA ASP A 44 9.77 -25.12 10.08
C ASP A 44 9.15 -23.98 10.88
N ARG A 45 9.18 -22.78 10.29
CA ARG A 45 8.44 -21.64 10.81
C ARG A 45 7.00 -22.03 10.55
N ARG A 46 6.50 -22.86 11.46
CA ARG A 46 5.16 -23.39 11.51
C ARG A 46 4.28 -22.20 11.22
N ALA A 47 3.62 -22.22 10.08
CA ALA A 47 2.64 -21.21 9.74
C ALA A 47 1.64 -21.24 10.89
N GLU A 48 1.79 -20.27 11.80
CA GLU A 48 0.81 -20.02 12.84
C GLU A 48 -0.56 -19.97 12.16
N PRO A 49 -1.62 -20.50 12.80
CA PRO A 49 -2.95 -20.57 12.22
C PRO A 49 -3.31 -19.21 11.63
N ASN A 50 -3.41 -19.20 10.31
CA ASN A 50 -3.58 -18.02 9.47
C ASN A 50 -5.05 -17.59 9.52
N GLU A 51 -5.52 -17.29 10.72
CA GLU A 51 -6.88 -16.88 10.96
C GLU A 51 -6.98 -15.36 10.75
N PRO A 52 -7.96 -14.86 9.99
CA PRO A 52 -8.11 -13.43 9.78
C PRO A 52 -8.29 -12.74 11.13
N PRO A 53 -7.60 -11.60 11.38
CA PRO A 53 -7.77 -10.88 12.64
C PRO A 53 -9.24 -10.56 12.86
N VAL A 54 -9.73 -10.89 14.07
CA VAL A 54 -11.09 -10.56 14.50
C VAL A 54 -11.09 -9.08 14.85
N ILE A 55 -11.73 -8.28 14.01
CA ILE A 55 -11.78 -6.83 14.17
C ILE A 55 -13.09 -6.46 14.85
N PRO A 56 -13.07 -5.80 16.01
CA PRO A 56 -14.28 -5.40 16.69
C PRO A 56 -15.10 -4.42 15.83
N PRO A 57 -16.43 -4.56 15.78
CA PRO A 57 -17.29 -3.70 14.96
C PRO A 57 -17.16 -2.21 15.34
N GLU A 58 -16.87 -1.90 16.59
CA GLU A 58 -16.63 -0.54 17.08
C GLU A 58 -15.42 0.10 16.39
N GLN A 59 -14.35 -0.67 16.15
CA GLN A 59 -13.17 -0.19 15.43
C GLN A 59 -13.49 0.09 13.96
N ILE A 60 -14.31 -0.75 13.32
CA ILE A 60 -14.77 -0.52 11.94
C ILE A 60 -15.57 0.78 11.86
N GLU A 61 -16.48 1.01 12.81
CA GLU A 61 -17.28 2.25 12.87
C GLU A 61 -16.43 3.48 13.18
N GLN A 62 -15.40 3.37 14.03
CA GLN A 62 -14.43 4.45 14.24
C GLN A 62 -13.69 4.82 12.95
N LEU A 63 -13.25 3.83 12.18
CA LEU A 63 -12.61 4.07 10.88
C LEU A 63 -13.56 4.74 9.89
N ARG A 64 -14.82 4.34 9.86
CA ARG A 64 -15.85 4.96 9.01
C ARG A 64 -16.07 6.43 9.33
N ARG A 65 -16.12 6.80 10.61
CA ARG A 65 -16.27 8.21 11.02
C ARG A 65 -15.10 9.08 10.58
N GLY A 66 -13.91 8.49 10.44
CA GLY A 66 -12.71 9.17 9.95
C GLY A 66 -12.61 9.26 8.42
N LEU A 67 -13.53 8.66 7.67
CA LEU A 67 -13.53 8.76 6.21
C LEU A 67 -14.26 10.02 5.74
N PRO A 68 -13.89 10.56 4.56
CA PRO A 68 -14.66 11.61 3.90
C PRO A 68 -16.13 11.21 3.72
N PRO A 69 -17.05 12.18 3.59
CA PRO A 69 -18.45 11.89 3.36
C PRO A 69 -18.67 11.03 2.11
N PRO A 70 -19.73 10.19 2.08
CA PRO A 70 -20.08 9.36 0.94
C PRO A 70 -20.20 10.18 -0.35
N ILE A 71 -19.74 9.60 -1.46
CA ILE A 71 -19.80 10.26 -2.78
C ILE A 71 -21.26 10.24 -3.27
N ALA A 72 -21.79 11.41 -3.63
CA ALA A 72 -23.16 11.54 -4.11
C ALA A 72 -23.35 10.84 -5.47
N PRO A 73 -24.53 10.26 -5.74
CA PRO A 73 -24.78 9.60 -7.01
C PRO A 73 -24.76 10.62 -8.16
N GLY A 74 -23.87 10.40 -9.12
CA GLY A 74 -23.69 11.27 -10.28
C GLY A 74 -22.38 12.07 -10.26
N GLU A 75 -21.70 12.15 -9.11
CA GLU A 75 -20.35 12.72 -9.05
C GLU A 75 -19.32 11.76 -9.67
N ARG A 76 -18.95 12.03 -10.92
CA ARG A 76 -17.89 11.30 -11.62
C ARG A 76 -16.51 11.86 -11.25
N GLY A 77 -15.49 11.00 -11.27
CA GLY A 77 -14.08 11.43 -11.08
C GLY A 77 -13.67 11.70 -9.64
N ARG A 78 -14.56 11.50 -8.65
CA ARG A 78 -14.19 11.59 -7.23
C ARG A 78 -13.40 10.33 -6.84
N LYS A 79 -12.31 10.55 -6.10
CA LYS A 79 -11.48 9.45 -5.58
C LYS A 79 -12.20 8.76 -4.42
N THR A 80 -12.22 7.43 -4.46
CA THR A 80 -12.60 6.59 -3.31
C THR A 80 -11.50 6.70 -2.27
N HIS A 81 -11.87 7.05 -1.04
CA HIS A 81 -10.95 7.05 0.09
C HIS A 81 -11.26 5.83 0.95
N GLY A 82 -10.23 5.25 1.54
CA GLY A 82 -10.36 4.12 2.42
C GLY A 82 -9.33 4.13 3.51
N ARG A 83 -9.55 3.25 4.48
CA ARG A 83 -8.55 2.86 5.47
C ARG A 83 -8.56 1.35 5.57
N TRP A 84 -7.38 0.75 5.66
CA TRP A 84 -7.24 -0.68 5.83
C TRP A 84 -6.49 -0.97 7.13
N ILE A 85 -6.82 -2.11 7.75
CA ILE A 85 -6.20 -2.53 9.00
C ILE A 85 -5.09 -3.52 8.67
N THR A 86 -3.86 -3.14 9.04
CA THR A 86 -2.64 -3.94 8.91
C THR A 86 -2.71 -5.18 9.81
N PRO A 87 -1.86 -6.19 9.58
CA PRO A 87 -1.72 -7.34 10.49
C PRO A 87 -1.37 -6.95 11.93
N HIS A 88 -0.76 -5.78 12.13
CA HIS A 88 -0.41 -5.24 13.44
C HIS A 88 -1.57 -4.50 14.13
N GLY A 89 -2.75 -4.44 13.50
CA GLY A 89 -3.92 -3.73 14.03
C GLY A 89 -3.94 -2.23 13.75
N ASN A 90 -2.90 -1.68 13.11
CA ASN A 90 -2.84 -0.27 12.74
C ASN A 90 -3.69 0.02 11.51
N ALA A 91 -4.36 1.17 11.47
CA ALA A 91 -5.20 1.59 10.36
C ALA A 91 -4.52 2.60 9.44
N GLU A 92 -4.21 2.18 8.22
CA GLU A 92 -3.50 2.96 7.22
C GLU A 92 -4.44 3.52 6.14
N PRO A 93 -4.21 4.76 5.66
CA PRO A 93 -5.01 5.34 4.61
C PRO A 93 -4.70 4.69 3.26
N ILE A 94 -5.72 4.62 2.40
CA ILE A 94 -5.57 4.21 1.00
C ILE A 94 -6.55 5.00 0.14
N VAL A 95 -6.11 5.51 -1.01
CA VAL A 95 -6.94 6.33 -1.90
C VAL A 95 -6.85 5.77 -3.31
N SER A 96 -7.98 5.78 -4.03
CA SER A 96 -8.00 5.41 -5.44
C SER A 96 -7.30 6.47 -6.28
N GLY A 97 -6.62 6.06 -7.34
CA GLY A 97 -5.98 6.96 -8.28
C GLY A 97 -4.63 6.43 -8.74
N LYS A 98 -3.99 7.21 -9.60
CA LYS A 98 -2.64 6.93 -10.08
C LYS A 98 -1.62 7.39 -9.02
N ASP A 99 -0.83 6.44 -8.55
CA ASP A 99 0.29 6.60 -7.63
C ASP A 99 1.21 5.35 -7.67
N ASP A 100 2.27 5.34 -6.86
CA ASP A 100 3.27 4.27 -6.81
C ASP A 100 2.66 2.90 -6.53
N ASP A 101 1.61 2.82 -5.70
CA ASP A 101 0.91 1.56 -5.43
C ASP A 101 0.13 1.06 -6.65
N SER A 102 -0.46 1.97 -7.43
CA SER A 102 -1.12 1.61 -8.69
C SER A 102 -0.13 1.13 -9.75
N ASP A 103 1.11 1.64 -9.74
CA ASP A 103 2.20 1.18 -10.61
C ASP A 103 2.75 -0.18 -10.19
N ALA A 104 2.86 -0.39 -8.88
CA ALA A 104 3.20 -1.70 -8.32
C ALA A 104 2.14 -2.75 -8.68
N ALA A 105 0.86 -2.40 -8.58
CA ALA A 105 -0.25 -3.27 -8.98
C ALA A 105 -0.22 -3.59 -10.48
N ASP A 106 0.02 -2.59 -11.33
CA ASP A 106 0.16 -2.80 -12.79
C ASP A 106 1.32 -3.75 -13.13
N THR A 107 2.49 -3.51 -12.52
CA THR A 107 3.67 -4.36 -12.69
C THR A 107 3.39 -5.79 -12.26
N MET A 108 2.72 -5.96 -11.12
CA MET A 108 2.34 -7.26 -10.59
C MET A 108 1.40 -8.02 -11.54
N LEU A 109 0.38 -7.36 -12.10
CA LEU A 109 -0.54 -7.97 -13.07
C LEU A 109 0.16 -8.32 -14.40
N LYS A 110 1.06 -7.47 -14.87
CA LYS A 110 1.92 -7.75 -16.05
C LYS A 110 2.78 -8.99 -15.83
N ASN A 111 3.39 -9.13 -14.65
CA ASN A 111 4.19 -10.30 -14.29
C ASN A 111 3.35 -11.58 -14.22
N MET A 112 2.04 -11.47 -14.00
CA MET A 112 1.08 -12.58 -14.09
C MET A 112 0.60 -12.87 -15.52
N GLY A 113 1.11 -12.16 -16.53
CA GLY A 113 0.76 -12.35 -17.94
C GLY A 113 -0.42 -11.51 -18.42
N MET A 114 -0.91 -10.56 -17.62
CA MET A 114 -1.91 -9.61 -18.11
C MET A 114 -1.26 -8.58 -19.04
N ARG A 115 -1.78 -8.49 -20.27
CA ARG A 115 -1.13 -7.75 -21.37
C ARG A 115 -1.23 -6.23 -21.29
N ALA A 116 -2.16 -5.68 -20.51
CA ALA A 116 -2.42 -4.24 -20.50
C ALA A 116 -2.64 -3.70 -19.09
N ALA A 117 -2.17 -2.47 -18.88
CA ALA A 117 -2.51 -1.69 -17.70
C ALA A 117 -4.01 -1.42 -17.69
N SER A 118 -4.69 -1.93 -16.67
CA SER A 118 -6.11 -1.68 -16.49
C SER A 118 -6.28 -0.38 -15.71
N ALA A 119 -7.23 0.47 -16.10
CA ALA A 119 -7.65 1.60 -15.26
C ALA A 119 -8.04 1.15 -13.83
N LYS A 120 -8.34 -0.14 -13.66
CA LYS A 120 -8.60 -0.79 -12.38
C LYS A 120 -7.40 -0.89 -11.44
N THR A 121 -6.16 -0.72 -11.90
CA THR A 121 -5.00 -0.75 -10.98
C THR A 121 -4.97 0.44 -10.04
N ALA A 122 -5.71 1.50 -10.37
CA ALA A 122 -5.95 2.65 -9.51
C ALA A 122 -7.08 2.41 -8.47
N ASP A 123 -7.85 1.33 -8.56
CA ASP A 123 -8.91 1.02 -7.59
C ASP A 123 -8.26 0.59 -6.25
N VAL A 124 -8.86 1.01 -5.13
CA VAL A 124 -8.35 0.77 -3.77
C VAL A 124 -8.11 -0.73 -3.51
N GLU A 125 -9.03 -1.57 -3.97
CA GLU A 125 -9.00 -3.01 -3.78
C GLU A 125 -7.82 -3.66 -4.49
N ILE A 126 -7.50 -3.21 -5.71
CA ILE A 126 -6.41 -3.77 -6.51
C ILE A 126 -5.05 -3.33 -5.95
N LYS A 127 -4.94 -2.05 -5.55
CA LYS A 127 -3.75 -1.56 -4.84
C LYS A 127 -3.50 -2.34 -3.55
N LEU A 128 -4.54 -2.51 -2.73
CA LEU A 128 -4.41 -3.26 -1.48
C LEU A 128 -4.03 -4.72 -1.74
N ALA A 129 -4.63 -5.38 -2.73
CA ALA A 129 -4.28 -6.74 -3.09
C ALA A 129 -2.81 -6.87 -3.53
N ALA A 130 -2.30 -5.90 -4.30
CA ALA A 130 -0.91 -5.87 -4.71
C ALA A 130 0.04 -5.66 -3.53
N HIS A 131 -0.29 -4.72 -2.65
CA HIS A 131 0.45 -4.51 -1.40
C HIS A 131 0.46 -5.78 -0.54
N MET A 132 -0.69 -6.43 -0.38
CA MET A 132 -0.81 -7.67 0.38
C MET A 132 0.11 -8.78 -0.16
N VAL A 133 0.17 -8.97 -1.48
CA VAL A 133 1.07 -9.97 -2.05
C VAL A 133 2.55 -9.58 -1.90
N ARG A 134 2.88 -8.30 -2.06
CA ARG A 134 4.26 -7.80 -1.90
C ARG A 134 4.77 -8.02 -0.47
N GLU A 135 3.97 -7.68 0.53
CA GLU A 135 4.34 -7.77 1.95
C GLU A 135 4.05 -9.14 2.58
N GLY A 136 3.50 -10.10 1.82
CA GLY A 136 3.14 -11.42 2.33
C GLY A 136 1.95 -11.42 3.30
N ILE A 137 1.08 -10.42 3.22
CA ILE A 137 -0.14 -10.29 4.02
C ILE A 137 -1.25 -11.13 3.38
N GLN A 138 -1.89 -11.99 4.18
CA GLN A 138 -2.94 -12.90 3.68
C GLN A 138 -4.35 -12.34 3.90
N HIS A 139 -4.53 -11.57 4.99
CA HIS A 139 -5.82 -11.02 5.40
C HIS A 139 -5.68 -9.53 5.69
N ALA A 140 -6.59 -8.74 5.12
CA ALA A 140 -6.77 -7.33 5.45
C ALA A 140 -8.27 -7.01 5.47
N THR A 141 -8.64 -6.10 6.37
CA THR A 141 -9.97 -5.50 6.38
C THR A 141 -9.83 -4.08 5.86
N VAL A 142 -10.61 -3.73 4.84
CA VAL A 142 -10.65 -2.38 4.28
C VAL A 142 -12.04 -1.79 4.42
N VAL A 143 -12.06 -0.53 4.82
CA VAL A 143 -13.26 0.31 4.89
C VAL A 143 -13.08 1.39 3.83
N ILE A 144 -14.03 1.51 2.92
CA ILE A 144 -13.99 2.48 1.82
C ILE A 144 -15.22 3.39 1.87
N THR A 145 -15.07 4.61 1.38
CA THR A 145 -16.19 5.53 1.15
C THR A 145 -17.13 4.91 0.11
N THR A 146 -18.35 4.59 0.51
CA THR A 146 -19.36 4.08 -0.41
C THR A 146 -19.89 5.21 -1.28
N CYS A 147 -20.09 4.98 -2.57
CA CYS A 147 -20.99 5.81 -3.35
C CYS A 147 -22.43 5.52 -2.88
N VAL A 148 -23.21 6.56 -2.57
CA VAL A 148 -24.63 6.36 -2.28
C VAL A 148 -25.27 5.97 -3.61
N ARG A 149 -25.64 4.69 -3.77
CA ARG A 149 -26.37 4.26 -4.96
C ARG A 149 -27.65 5.09 -5.02
N ARG A 150 -27.85 5.83 -6.13
CA ARG A 150 -29.11 6.49 -6.47
C ARG A 150 -30.19 5.43 -6.27
N SER A 151 -31.12 5.67 -5.35
CA SER A 151 -32.18 4.72 -4.97
C SER A 151 -32.96 4.32 -6.22
N PHE A 152 -32.52 3.26 -6.90
CA PHE A 152 -33.33 2.58 -7.89
C PHE A 152 -34.39 1.88 -7.05
N ARG A 153 -35.65 2.27 -7.23
CA ARG A 153 -36.80 1.81 -6.46
C ARG A 153 -37.05 0.31 -6.71
N LEU A 154 -36.18 -0.54 -6.17
CA LEU A 154 -36.41 -1.97 -5.99
C LEU A 154 -37.11 -2.13 -4.64
N ARG A 155 -38.37 -2.53 -4.69
CA ARG A 155 -39.11 -2.97 -3.51
C ARG A 155 -38.32 -4.11 -2.87
N HIS A 156 -38.06 -3.98 -1.57
CA HIS A 156 -37.43 -4.96 -0.69
C HIS A 156 -36.00 -5.39 -1.04
N SER A 157 -35.01 -5.02 -0.22
CA SER A 157 -34.16 -5.98 0.52
C SER A 157 -32.93 -5.30 1.12
N ARG A 158 -32.77 -5.48 2.44
CA ARG A 158 -31.58 -5.40 3.32
C ARG A 158 -30.46 -4.40 2.99
N ALA A 159 -30.22 -3.50 3.95
CA ALA A 159 -28.99 -2.73 4.09
C ALA A 159 -27.76 -3.67 4.13
N TYR A 160 -26.81 -3.48 3.22
CA TYR A 160 -25.54 -4.22 3.20
C TYR A 160 -24.50 -3.49 4.08
N PRO A 161 -23.75 -4.19 4.95
CA PRO A 161 -22.65 -3.58 5.67
C PRO A 161 -21.47 -3.31 4.72
N ALA A 162 -21.06 -2.04 4.61
CA ALA A 162 -20.00 -1.53 3.73
C ALA A 162 -18.54 -1.88 4.16
N ALA A 163 -18.30 -3.09 4.67
CA ALA A 163 -16.95 -3.58 4.96
C ALA A 163 -16.64 -4.72 3.99
N THR A 164 -15.65 -4.52 3.13
CA THR A 164 -15.22 -5.53 2.17
C THR A 164 -13.99 -6.22 2.72
N ARG A 165 -14.04 -7.55 2.88
CA ARG A 165 -12.83 -8.34 3.11
C ARG A 165 -12.16 -8.60 1.77
N VAL A 166 -10.88 -8.30 1.69
CA VAL A 166 -10.04 -8.65 0.54
C VAL A 166 -9.21 -9.88 0.95
N TYR A 167 -9.23 -10.91 0.10
CA TYR A 167 -8.47 -12.13 0.29
C TYR A 167 -7.43 -12.25 -0.82
N ALA A 168 -6.16 -12.42 -0.47
CA ALA A 168 -5.11 -12.73 -1.42
C ALA A 168 -4.83 -14.24 -1.35
N HIS A 169 -5.29 -15.01 -2.35
CA HIS A 169 -4.94 -16.42 -2.45
C HIS A 169 -3.55 -16.58 -3.06
N ARG A 170 -2.58 -17.03 -2.26
CA ARG A 170 -1.27 -17.44 -2.76
C ARG A 170 -1.40 -18.80 -3.44
N ALA A 171 -1.37 -18.84 -4.77
CA ALA A 171 -1.23 -20.09 -5.50
C ALA A 171 0.17 -20.68 -5.22
N ARG A 172 0.26 -21.75 -4.41
CA ARG A 172 1.46 -22.57 -4.31
C ARG A 172 1.71 -23.24 -5.66
N ARG A 173 2.60 -22.70 -6.49
CA ARG A 173 3.22 -23.48 -7.56
C ARG A 173 4.25 -24.41 -6.92
N GLU A 174 3.81 -25.60 -6.55
CA GLU A 174 4.70 -26.74 -6.36
C GLU A 174 5.37 -27.03 -7.71
N ARG A 175 6.60 -26.54 -7.88
CA ARG A 175 7.48 -27.00 -8.95
C ARG A 175 7.87 -28.44 -8.61
N ARG A 176 7.09 -29.41 -9.10
CA ARG A 176 7.60 -30.77 -9.28
C ARG A 176 8.71 -30.68 -10.33
N ARG A 177 9.94 -30.96 -9.90
CA ARG A 177 11.06 -31.31 -10.78
C ARG A 177 10.97 -32.80 -11.09
#